data_AF-A0A7C1KYS6-F1
#
_entry.id   AF-A0A7C1KYS6-F1
#
_cell.length_a   1.000
_cell.length_b   1.000
_cell.length_c   1.000
_cell.angle_alpha   90.00
_cell.angle_beta   90.00
_cell.angle_gamma   90.00
#
_symmetry.space_group_name_H-M   'P 1'
#
loop_
_entity.id
_entity.type
_entity.pdbx_description
1 polymer ?
#
loop_
_entity_poly.entity_id
_entity_poly.type
_entity_poly.pdbx_seq_one_letter_code
_entity_poly.pdbx_strand_id
1 'polypeptide(L)'
;MVNEIRIYVEGGGDGKGTKSIVRKGFSLFLKELKSIARGKNIGWIIIACGPRGEAKNNYFTALKSHPDSFNVLLVDSEGPVKDIPWKHLKDRDRWDLDKSHNDNCHLMVQFMESWLIADVEALNKFYGHGFRKNDITKTQNVELISKQDINLFLNKATRNTSKGNYHKIRHGPKILELLNTSIVRSKASHCNHLFKTLAKKMNEAI
;
A
#
# COMPACT_ATOMS: atom_id res chain seq x y z
N MET A 1 -16.92 14.37 9.51
CA MET A 1 -16.31 14.30 8.17
C MET A 1 -15.07 15.16 8.18
N VAL A 2 -13.98 14.74 7.54
CA VAL A 2 -12.71 15.47 7.52
C VAL A 2 -12.64 16.38 6.30
N ASN A 3 -11.91 17.50 6.39
CA ASN A 3 -11.75 18.43 5.27
C ASN A 3 -10.60 18.05 4.32
N GLU A 4 -9.64 17.27 4.82
CA GLU A 4 -8.49 16.79 4.04
C GLU A 4 -8.02 15.42 4.54
N ILE A 5 -7.57 14.58 3.61
CA ILE A 5 -6.89 13.31 3.85
C ILE A 5 -5.49 13.37 3.24
N ARG A 6 -4.47 13.11 4.06
CA ARG A 6 -3.06 13.08 3.64
C ARG A 6 -2.47 11.70 3.90
N ILE A 7 -2.07 10.99 2.86
CA ILE A 7 -1.56 9.62 2.95
C ILE A 7 -0.05 9.62 2.73
N TYR A 8 0.70 9.33 3.78
CA TYR A 8 2.15 9.25 3.82
C TYR A 8 2.59 7.80 3.61
N VAL A 9 3.12 7.53 2.42
CA VAL A 9 3.37 6.17 1.95
C VAL A 9 4.87 5.90 1.90
N GLU A 10 5.30 4.80 2.54
CA GLU A 10 6.64 4.25 2.35
C GLU A 10 6.85 3.77 0.91
N GLY A 11 7.96 4.17 0.31
CA GLY A 11 8.35 3.74 -1.02
C GLY A 11 8.80 4.89 -1.92
N GLY A 12 9.44 4.51 -3.02
CA GLY A 12 9.94 5.44 -4.02
C GLY A 12 11.41 5.79 -3.85
N GLY A 13 12.12 5.20 -2.87
CA GLY A 13 13.54 5.47 -2.62
C GLY A 13 13.85 6.96 -2.43
N ASP A 14 15.10 7.36 -2.65
CA ASP A 14 15.53 8.75 -2.45
C ASP A 14 15.36 9.62 -3.70
N GLY A 15 15.20 9.00 -4.87
CA GLY A 15 15.05 9.70 -6.15
C GLY A 15 13.68 10.37 -6.34
N LYS A 16 13.67 11.63 -6.81
CA LYS A 16 12.42 12.34 -7.15
C LYS A 16 11.58 11.60 -8.19
N GLY A 17 12.23 11.00 -9.21
CA GLY A 17 11.55 10.25 -10.27
C GLY A 17 10.83 9.00 -9.76
N THR A 18 11.47 8.24 -8.87
CA THR A 18 10.92 7.03 -8.26
C THR A 18 9.79 7.34 -7.27
N LYS A 19 9.87 8.44 -6.52
CA LYS A 19 8.75 8.95 -5.70
C LYS A 19 7.52 9.33 -6.55
N SER A 20 7.74 9.93 -7.73
CA SER A 20 6.65 10.27 -8.65
C SER A 20 5.89 9.05 -9.15
N ILE A 21 6.62 8.00 -9.54
CA ILE A 21 6.04 6.74 -10.02
C ILE A 21 5.22 6.04 -8.91
N VAL A 22 5.73 6.00 -7.67
CA VAL A 22 4.98 5.45 -6.52
C VAL A 22 3.71 6.24 -6.25
N ARG A 23 3.80 7.58 -6.21
CA ARG A 23 2.62 8.44 -6.03
C ARG A 23 1.56 8.20 -7.12
N LYS A 24 1.98 8.01 -8.38
CA LYS A 24 1.07 7.67 -9.48
C LYS A 24 0.40 6.31 -9.25
N GLY A 25 1.18 5.29 -8.91
CA GLY A 25 0.69 3.95 -8.56
C GLY A 25 -0.42 3.98 -7.52
N PHE A 26 -0.15 4.61 -6.37
CA PHE A 26 -1.14 4.75 -5.30
C PHE A 26 -2.33 5.63 -5.69
N SER A 27 -2.13 6.69 -6.48
CA SER A 27 -3.25 7.52 -6.93
C SER A 27 -4.22 6.78 -7.85
N LEU A 28 -3.73 5.80 -8.64
CA LEU A 28 -4.59 4.97 -9.48
C LEU A 28 -5.21 3.81 -8.70
N PHE A 29 -4.47 3.23 -7.77
CA PHE A 29 -4.99 2.20 -6.88
C PHE A 29 -6.12 2.73 -5.98
N LEU A 30 -5.97 3.93 -5.42
CA LEU A 30 -6.97 4.55 -4.55
C LEU A 30 -7.94 5.47 -5.32
N LYS A 31 -8.07 5.31 -6.65
CA LYS A 31 -8.84 6.23 -7.50
C LYS A 31 -10.32 6.37 -7.10
N GLU A 32 -10.92 5.28 -6.62
CA GLU A 32 -12.32 5.26 -6.18
C GLU A 32 -12.52 6.15 -4.95
N LEU A 33 -11.69 5.97 -3.92
CA LEU A 33 -11.67 6.82 -2.73
C LEU A 33 -11.34 8.27 -3.05
N LYS A 34 -10.40 8.51 -3.96
CA LYS A 34 -10.08 9.85 -4.45
C LYS A 34 -11.28 10.51 -5.14
N SER A 35 -12.08 9.74 -5.88
CA SER A 35 -13.31 10.23 -6.51
C SER A 35 -14.37 10.58 -5.48
N ILE A 36 -14.55 9.73 -4.46
CA ILE A 36 -15.45 9.99 -3.32
C ILE A 36 -15.04 11.28 -2.60
N ALA A 37 -13.75 11.42 -2.27
CA ALA A 37 -13.21 12.62 -1.62
C ALA A 37 -13.51 13.88 -2.44
N ARG A 38 -13.26 13.83 -3.75
CA ARG A 38 -13.54 14.94 -4.66
C ARG A 38 -15.03 15.31 -4.68
N GLY A 39 -15.93 14.32 -4.75
CA GLY A 39 -17.38 14.55 -4.73
C GLY A 39 -17.88 15.21 -3.45
N LYS A 40 -17.13 15.09 -2.34
CA LYS A 40 -17.42 15.70 -1.04
C LYS A 40 -16.57 16.93 -0.73
N ASN A 41 -15.83 17.46 -1.71
CA ASN A 41 -14.90 18.58 -1.54
C ASN A 41 -13.83 18.35 -0.45
N ILE A 42 -13.42 17.09 -0.25
CA ILE A 42 -12.36 16.71 0.69
C ILE A 42 -11.02 16.73 -0.04
N GLY A 43 -10.04 17.47 0.50
CA GLY A 43 -8.68 17.46 -0.02
C GLY A 43 -8.07 16.05 0.02
N TRP A 44 -7.39 15.63 -1.06
CA TRP A 44 -6.82 14.29 -1.17
C TRP A 44 -5.37 14.33 -1.63
N ILE A 45 -4.44 13.97 -0.75
CA ILE A 45 -3.00 14.08 -1.02
C ILE A 45 -2.32 12.75 -0.72
N ILE A 46 -1.53 12.27 -1.69
CA ILE A 46 -0.65 11.11 -1.51
C ILE A 46 0.80 11.60 -1.55
N ILE A 47 1.54 11.32 -0.48
CA ILE A 47 2.93 11.70 -0.28
C ILE A 47 3.77 10.42 -0.31
N ALA A 48 4.54 10.22 -1.38
CA ALA A 48 5.54 9.16 -1.43
C ALA A 48 6.79 9.63 -0.66
N CYS A 49 7.04 9.02 0.50
CA CYS A 49 8.04 9.50 1.45
C CYS A 49 9.46 9.02 1.13
N GLY A 50 9.61 7.90 0.41
CA GLY A 50 10.90 7.24 0.24
C GLY A 50 11.11 6.16 1.30
N PRO A 51 12.31 6.05 1.90
CA PRO A 51 12.59 5.05 2.92
C PRO A 51 11.67 5.16 4.14
N ARG A 52 11.57 4.06 4.89
CA ARG A 52 10.80 3.93 6.13
C ARG A 52 11.00 5.08 7.14
N GLY A 53 12.26 5.46 7.40
CA GLY A 53 12.58 6.54 8.34
C GLY A 53 12.01 7.90 7.90
N GLU A 54 12.02 8.16 6.59
CA GLU A 54 11.41 9.35 6.02
C GLU A 54 9.88 9.30 6.11
N ALA A 55 9.26 8.15 5.88
CA ALA A 55 7.81 7.98 6.04
C ALA A 55 7.38 8.32 7.47
N LYS A 56 8.13 7.84 8.47
CA LYS A 56 7.95 8.22 9.88
C LYS A 56 8.08 9.74 10.06
N ASN A 57 9.22 10.32 9.71
CA ASN A 57 9.50 11.74 9.96
C ASN A 57 8.46 12.67 9.31
N ASN A 58 8.06 12.38 8.06
CA ASN A 58 7.05 13.14 7.35
C ASN A 58 5.68 13.04 8.04
N TYR A 59 5.29 11.85 8.49
CA TYR A 59 4.03 11.66 9.21
C TYR A 59 3.98 12.42 10.54
N PHE A 60 5.02 12.31 11.38
CA PHE A 60 5.09 13.06 12.64
C PHE A 60 5.11 14.58 12.42
N THR A 61 5.77 15.04 11.35
CA THR A 61 5.74 16.46 10.96
C THR A 61 4.34 16.88 10.54
N ALA A 62 3.61 16.02 9.83
CA ALA A 62 2.24 16.26 9.38
C ALA A 62 1.26 16.43 10.55
N LEU A 63 1.39 15.62 11.61
CA LEU A 63 0.56 15.74 12.81
C LEU A 63 0.65 17.14 13.45
N LYS A 64 1.80 17.81 13.32
CA LYS A 64 2.01 19.18 13.84
C LYS A 64 1.62 20.27 12.84
N SER A 65 1.93 20.06 11.57
CA SER A 65 1.75 21.08 10.52
C SER A 65 0.37 21.07 9.87
N HIS A 66 -0.36 19.95 9.96
CA HIS A 66 -1.68 19.75 9.38
C HIS A 66 -2.59 19.05 10.41
N PRO A 67 -2.81 19.64 11.59
CA PRO A 67 -3.54 18.98 12.69
C PRO A 67 -5.02 18.72 12.36
N ASP A 68 -5.62 19.54 11.50
CA ASP A 68 -7.03 19.40 11.09
C ASP A 68 -7.23 18.37 9.97
N SER A 69 -6.14 17.87 9.37
CA SER A 69 -6.17 16.87 8.31
C SER A 69 -6.18 15.46 8.91
N PHE A 70 -6.87 14.54 8.24
CA PHE A 70 -6.72 13.12 8.53
C PHE A 70 -5.40 12.61 7.95
N ASN A 71 -4.34 12.70 8.76
CA ASN A 71 -3.01 12.21 8.42
C ASN A 71 -2.98 10.69 8.55
N VAL A 72 -2.56 9.99 7.50
CA VAL A 72 -2.51 8.53 7.41
C VAL A 72 -1.07 8.08 7.15
N LEU A 73 -0.57 7.15 7.95
CA LEU A 73 0.70 6.47 7.73
C LEU A 73 0.45 5.12 7.07
N LEU A 74 1.13 4.85 5.95
CA LEU A 74 1.06 3.58 5.23
C LEU A 74 2.46 3.05 4.96
N VAL A 75 2.84 1.97 5.65
CA VAL A 75 4.21 1.42 5.62
C VAL A 75 4.19 -0.10 5.44
N ASP A 76 5.27 -0.68 4.91
CA ASP A 76 5.46 -2.15 4.92
C ASP A 76 5.48 -2.61 6.40
N SER A 77 5.12 -3.84 6.75
CA SER A 77 5.20 -4.27 8.17
C SER A 77 6.58 -4.80 8.56
N GLU A 78 7.38 -5.21 7.57
CA GLU A 78 8.70 -5.88 7.70
C GLU A 78 8.68 -7.18 8.53
N GLY A 79 7.51 -7.78 8.74
CA GLY A 79 7.39 -9.06 9.42
C GLY A 79 5.93 -9.45 9.66
N PRO A 80 5.65 -10.66 10.19
CA PRO A 80 4.29 -11.07 10.52
C PRO A 80 3.63 -10.12 11.51
N VAL A 81 2.37 -9.77 11.26
CA VAL A 81 1.59 -8.86 12.11
C VAL A 81 0.65 -9.69 12.99
N LYS A 82 0.77 -9.56 14.31
CA LYS A 82 -0.09 -10.26 15.30
C LYS A 82 -1.04 -9.33 16.04
N ASP A 83 -0.70 -8.04 16.07
CA ASP A 83 -1.39 -7.00 16.83
C ASP A 83 -1.90 -5.90 15.89
N ILE A 84 -2.58 -4.90 16.46
CA ILE A 84 -2.96 -3.70 15.70
C ILE A 84 -1.71 -3.01 15.11
N PRO A 85 -1.83 -2.34 13.93
CA PRO A 85 -0.71 -1.71 13.23
C PRO A 85 0.24 -0.90 14.13
N TRP A 86 -0.33 -0.13 15.06
CA TRP A 86 0.50 0.74 15.87
C TRP A 86 1.37 0.00 16.87
N LYS A 87 0.78 -0.98 17.56
CA LYS A 87 1.50 -1.83 18.50
C LYS A 87 2.62 -2.59 17.79
N HIS A 88 2.36 -3.11 16.59
CA HIS A 88 3.38 -3.74 15.76
C HIS A 88 4.58 -2.84 15.49
N LEU A 89 4.37 -1.61 15.05
CA LEU A 89 5.47 -0.67 14.78
C LEU A 89 6.13 -0.15 16.07
N LYS A 90 5.40 -0.03 17.17
CA LYS A 90 5.99 0.31 18.47
C LYS A 90 6.95 -0.78 18.94
N ASP A 91 6.53 -2.04 18.90
CA ASP A 91 7.33 -3.17 19.38
C ASP A 91 8.54 -3.42 18.46
N ARG A 92 8.35 -3.29 17.15
CA ARG A 92 9.39 -3.54 16.14
C ARG A 92 10.35 -2.36 15.96
N ASP A 93 9.81 -1.15 15.80
CA ASP A 93 10.56 0.03 15.37
C ASP A 93 10.79 1.06 16.48
N ARG A 94 10.20 0.85 17.66
CA ARG A 94 10.18 1.84 18.76
C ARG A 94 9.60 3.18 18.33
N TRP A 95 8.61 3.16 17.43
CA TRP A 95 7.88 4.36 17.07
C TRP A 95 6.86 4.65 18.15
N ASP A 96 7.16 5.63 19.00
CA ASP A 96 6.27 6.03 20.09
C ASP A 96 5.32 7.12 19.61
N LEU A 97 4.03 6.83 19.66
CA LEU A 97 2.98 7.76 19.32
C LEU A 97 1.84 7.61 20.32
N ASP A 98 1.16 8.70 20.59
CA ASP A 98 -0.01 8.70 21.46
C ASP A 98 -1.14 7.83 20.84
N LYS A 99 -1.84 7.09 21.71
CA LYS A 99 -2.92 6.15 21.37
C LYS A 99 -4.08 6.80 20.61
N SER A 100 -4.19 8.14 20.69
CA SER A 100 -5.16 8.96 19.95
C SER A 100 -5.10 8.80 18.42
N HIS A 101 -4.04 8.21 17.86
CA HIS A 101 -3.83 8.07 16.42
C HIS A 101 -3.84 6.62 15.90
N ASN A 102 -4.39 5.67 16.66
CA ASN A 102 -4.39 4.25 16.27
C ASN A 102 -5.07 3.98 14.90
N ASP A 103 -6.16 4.68 14.60
CA ASP A 103 -6.91 4.53 13.35
C ASP A 103 -6.17 5.10 12.13
N ASN A 104 -5.07 5.82 12.33
CA ASN A 104 -4.36 6.56 11.28
C ASN A 104 -3.17 5.76 10.72
N CYS A 105 -2.85 4.61 11.32
CA CYS A 105 -1.69 3.81 10.96
C CYS A 105 -2.12 2.51 10.28
N HIS A 106 -1.59 2.27 9.07
CA HIS A 106 -1.91 1.11 8.25
C HIS A 106 -0.66 0.41 7.73
N LEU A 107 -0.76 -0.90 7.53
CA LEU A 107 0.35 -1.74 7.08
C LEU A 107 0.08 -2.33 5.69
N MET A 108 1.10 -2.27 4.82
CA MET A 108 1.20 -2.98 3.55
C MET A 108 1.86 -4.34 3.80
N VAL A 109 1.21 -5.25 4.52
CA VAL A 109 1.83 -6.46 5.10
C VAL A 109 2.16 -7.57 4.07
N GLN A 110 3.25 -8.34 4.17
CA GLN A 110 4.46 -7.95 4.89
C GLN A 110 5.12 -6.74 4.24
N PHE A 111 4.90 -6.61 2.94
CA PHE A 111 5.33 -5.58 2.02
C PHE A 111 4.27 -5.45 0.89
N MET A 112 4.24 -4.32 0.18
CA MET A 112 3.24 -4.00 -0.87
C MET A 112 2.99 -5.15 -1.87
N GLU A 113 4.00 -5.95 -2.19
CA GLU A 113 3.93 -7.07 -3.12
C GLU A 113 2.85 -8.11 -2.80
N SER A 114 2.44 -8.24 -1.53
CA SER A 114 1.28 -9.07 -1.16
C SER A 114 0.03 -8.64 -1.92
N TRP A 115 -0.19 -7.33 -2.09
CA TRP A 115 -1.33 -6.82 -2.84
C TRP A 115 -1.21 -7.10 -4.34
N LEU A 116 0.01 -7.15 -4.88
CA LEU A 116 0.23 -7.46 -6.29
C LEU A 116 -0.16 -8.90 -6.61
N ILE A 117 0.21 -9.86 -5.75
CA ILE A 117 -0.12 -11.27 -5.97
C ILE A 117 -1.59 -11.61 -5.70
N ALA A 118 -2.36 -10.71 -5.08
CA ALA A 118 -3.81 -10.88 -4.92
C ALA A 118 -4.55 -10.91 -6.27
N ASP A 119 -4.07 -10.12 -7.23
CA ASP A 119 -4.63 -9.98 -8.57
C ASP A 119 -3.64 -10.51 -9.64
N VAL A 120 -3.69 -11.83 -9.82
CA VAL A 120 -2.85 -12.56 -10.80
C VAL A 120 -3.14 -12.10 -12.24
N GLU A 121 -4.36 -11.63 -12.52
CA GLU A 121 -4.72 -11.15 -13.86
C GLU A 121 -4.07 -9.80 -14.16
N ALA A 122 -3.97 -8.90 -13.18
CA ALA A 122 -3.19 -7.66 -13.33
C ALA A 122 -1.70 -7.96 -13.57
N LEU A 123 -1.11 -8.93 -12.86
CA LEU A 123 0.25 -9.39 -13.12
C LEU A 123 0.40 -9.93 -14.55
N ASN A 124 -0.53 -10.78 -14.98
CA ASN A 124 -0.53 -11.33 -16.33
C ASN A 124 -0.67 -10.23 -17.41
N LYS A 125 -1.54 -9.24 -17.19
CA LYS A 125 -1.70 -8.09 -18.08
C LYS A 125 -0.41 -7.27 -18.16
N PHE A 126 0.27 -7.06 -17.03
CA PHE A 126 1.53 -6.31 -17.00
C PHE A 126 2.66 -7.06 -17.70
N TYR A 127 2.83 -8.36 -17.41
CA TYR A 127 3.96 -9.14 -17.89
C TYR A 127 3.77 -9.72 -19.29
N GLY A 128 2.55 -10.15 -19.62
CA GLY A 128 2.19 -10.68 -20.93
C GLY A 128 2.76 -12.08 -21.17
N HIS A 129 3.16 -12.34 -22.43
CA HIS A 129 3.69 -13.63 -22.84
C HIS A 129 4.90 -14.07 -21.97
N GLY A 130 4.92 -15.35 -21.61
CA GLY A 130 5.93 -15.93 -20.72
C GLY A 130 5.61 -15.82 -19.22
N PHE A 131 4.56 -15.08 -18.83
CA PHE A 131 4.12 -15.02 -17.44
C PHE A 131 3.48 -16.35 -17.02
N ARG A 132 3.97 -16.93 -15.93
CA ARG A 132 3.48 -18.22 -15.42
C ARG A 132 2.51 -18.00 -14.28
N LYS A 133 1.22 -17.85 -14.60
CA LYS A 133 0.14 -17.68 -13.62
C LYS A 133 0.14 -18.74 -12.52
N ASN A 134 0.43 -19.99 -12.88
CA ASN A 134 0.41 -21.13 -11.96
C ASN A 134 1.56 -21.11 -10.94
N ASP A 135 2.59 -20.28 -11.14
CA ASP A 135 3.67 -20.09 -10.16
C ASP A 135 3.28 -19.10 -9.06
N ILE A 136 2.12 -18.42 -9.18
CA ILE A 136 1.53 -17.62 -8.10
C ILE A 136 0.55 -18.48 -7.29
N THR A 137 0.67 -18.39 -5.97
CA THR A 137 -0.20 -19.08 -5.01
C THR A 137 -1.69 -18.72 -5.14
N LYS A 138 -2.57 -19.70 -4.86
CA LYS A 138 -4.03 -19.56 -4.88
C LYS A 138 -4.63 -19.37 -3.48
N THR A 139 -3.94 -18.66 -2.60
CA THR A 139 -4.43 -18.39 -1.23
C THR A 139 -5.65 -17.46 -1.24
N GLN A 140 -6.49 -17.61 -0.20
CA GLN A 140 -7.57 -16.67 0.10
C GLN A 140 -7.09 -15.45 0.88
N ASN A 141 -5.94 -15.54 1.56
CA ASN A 141 -5.33 -14.41 2.25
C ASN A 141 -3.85 -14.28 1.88
N VAL A 142 -3.52 -13.26 1.09
CA VAL A 142 -2.16 -13.03 0.59
C VAL A 142 -1.24 -12.42 1.65
N GLU A 143 -1.79 -11.77 2.67
CA GLU A 143 -1.03 -11.08 3.71
C GLU A 143 -0.44 -12.05 4.75
N LEU A 144 -0.86 -13.31 4.74
CA LEU A 144 -0.28 -14.38 5.57
C LEU A 144 0.99 -15.00 4.96
N ILE A 145 1.29 -14.70 3.69
CA ILE A 145 2.44 -15.28 3.00
C ILE A 145 3.71 -14.52 3.41
N SER A 146 4.79 -15.27 3.63
CA SER A 146 6.08 -14.69 3.98
C SER A 146 6.64 -13.82 2.86
N LYS A 147 7.46 -12.82 3.23
CA LYS A 147 8.20 -12.00 2.26
C LYS A 147 9.09 -12.83 1.32
N GLN A 148 9.64 -13.93 1.83
CA GLN A 148 10.49 -14.83 1.05
C GLN A 148 9.68 -15.54 -0.03
N ASP A 149 8.54 -16.12 0.33
CA ASP A 149 7.69 -16.88 -0.60
C ASP A 149 7.10 -15.97 -1.67
N ILE A 150 6.62 -14.77 -1.32
CA ILE A 150 6.10 -13.81 -2.30
C ILE A 150 7.18 -13.45 -3.34
N ASN A 151 8.42 -13.20 -2.91
CA ASN A 151 9.53 -12.95 -3.83
C ASN A 151 9.84 -14.17 -4.71
N LEU A 152 9.80 -15.38 -4.15
CA LEU A 152 9.98 -16.61 -4.91
C LEU A 152 8.89 -16.80 -5.97
N PHE A 153 7.62 -16.59 -5.62
CA PHE A 153 6.50 -16.67 -6.56
C PHE A 153 6.64 -15.65 -7.68
N LEU A 154 6.90 -14.38 -7.35
CA LEU A 154 7.07 -13.32 -8.34
C LEU A 154 8.26 -13.61 -9.28
N ASN A 155 9.41 -14.05 -8.76
CA ASN A 155 10.56 -14.37 -9.58
C ASN A 155 10.30 -15.57 -10.51
N LYS A 156 9.73 -16.66 -9.99
CA LYS A 156 9.37 -17.84 -10.81
C LYS A 156 8.37 -17.49 -11.90
N ALA A 157 7.35 -16.71 -11.56
CA ALA A 157 6.27 -16.34 -12.48
C ALA A 157 6.73 -15.41 -13.61
N THR A 158 7.76 -14.61 -13.39
CA THR A 158 8.13 -13.49 -14.29
C THR A 158 9.43 -13.73 -15.08
N ARG A 159 10.29 -14.67 -14.66
CA ARG A 159 11.63 -14.89 -15.25
C ARG A 159 11.69 -15.11 -16.76
N ASN A 160 10.64 -15.66 -17.36
CA ASN A 160 10.58 -15.98 -18.79
C ASN A 160 9.82 -14.92 -19.61
N THR A 161 9.46 -13.79 -19.01
CA THR A 161 8.78 -12.69 -19.69
C THR A 161 9.80 -11.79 -20.37
N SER A 162 9.38 -11.02 -21.37
CA SER A 162 10.25 -10.00 -22.00
C SER A 162 10.66 -8.87 -21.04
N LYS A 163 10.00 -8.75 -19.87
CA LYS A 163 10.33 -7.78 -18.82
C LYS A 163 11.28 -8.35 -17.76
N GLY A 164 11.64 -9.64 -17.86
CA GLY A 164 12.49 -10.35 -16.92
C GLY A 164 11.87 -10.51 -15.53
N ASN A 165 12.74 -10.79 -14.55
CA ASN A 165 12.34 -10.98 -13.15
C ASN A 165 11.62 -9.76 -12.56
N TYR A 166 10.83 -9.99 -11.51
CA TYR A 166 10.20 -8.93 -10.75
C TYR A 166 11.21 -7.95 -10.16
N HIS A 167 10.90 -6.66 -10.27
CA HIS A 167 11.73 -5.58 -9.78
C HIS A 167 10.91 -4.56 -9.01
N LYS A 168 10.99 -4.59 -7.67
CA LYS A 168 10.18 -3.79 -6.73
C LYS A 168 9.96 -2.36 -7.17
N ILE A 169 11.04 -1.63 -7.46
CA ILE A 169 10.96 -0.20 -7.80
C ILE A 169 10.40 0.07 -9.21
N ARG A 170 10.69 -0.80 -10.18
CA ARG A 170 10.39 -0.55 -11.61
C ARG A 170 9.04 -1.11 -12.03
N HIS A 171 8.64 -2.24 -11.44
CA HIS A 171 7.44 -2.97 -11.81
C HIS A 171 6.32 -2.75 -10.78
N GLY A 172 6.64 -2.81 -9.48
CA GLY A 172 5.65 -2.74 -8.40
C GLY A 172 4.64 -1.61 -8.55
N PRO A 173 5.07 -0.33 -8.64
CA PRO A 173 4.16 0.79 -8.82
C PRO A 173 3.34 0.72 -10.11
N LYS A 174 3.89 0.21 -11.22
CA LYS A 174 3.16 0.09 -12.49
C LYS A 174 2.11 -1.01 -12.43
N ILE A 175 2.37 -2.10 -11.71
CA ILE A 175 1.39 -3.16 -11.47
C ILE A 175 0.30 -2.64 -10.52
N LEU A 176 0.67 -1.84 -9.51
CA LEU A 176 -0.26 -1.19 -8.59
C LEU A 176 -1.31 -0.34 -9.34
N GLU A 177 -0.94 0.31 -10.45
CA GLU A 177 -1.87 1.06 -11.32
C GLU A 177 -2.95 0.17 -11.98
N LEU A 178 -2.67 -1.14 -12.14
CA LEU A 178 -3.51 -2.08 -12.89
C LEU A 178 -4.41 -2.93 -12.00
N LEU A 179 -4.17 -2.95 -10.68
CA LEU A 179 -4.90 -3.84 -9.76
C LEU A 179 -6.39 -3.53 -9.74
N ASN A 180 -7.18 -4.60 -9.69
CA ASN A 180 -8.58 -4.52 -9.30
C ASN A 180 -8.69 -4.46 -7.77
N THR A 181 -9.06 -3.29 -7.24
CA THR A 181 -9.19 -3.04 -5.80
C THR A 181 -10.15 -4.01 -5.12
N SER A 182 -11.24 -4.42 -5.77
CA SER A 182 -12.20 -5.36 -5.17
C SER A 182 -11.57 -6.74 -4.95
N ILE A 183 -10.78 -7.23 -5.92
CA ILE A 183 -10.06 -8.50 -5.79
C ILE A 183 -9.03 -8.40 -4.68
N VAL A 184 -8.23 -7.32 -4.66
CA VAL A 184 -7.21 -7.11 -3.62
C VAL A 184 -7.86 -7.06 -2.24
N ARG A 185 -8.91 -6.26 -2.05
CA ARG A 185 -9.63 -6.10 -0.78
C ARG A 185 -10.25 -7.42 -0.28
N SER A 186 -10.66 -8.31 -1.18
CA SER A 186 -11.20 -9.63 -0.80
C SER A 186 -10.13 -10.59 -0.26
N LYS A 187 -8.86 -10.39 -0.61
CA LYS A 187 -7.74 -11.28 -0.24
C LYS A 187 -6.71 -10.65 0.69
N ALA A 188 -6.81 -9.35 0.95
CA ALA A 188 -5.86 -8.59 1.74
C ALA A 188 -6.62 -7.79 2.81
N SER A 189 -6.67 -8.35 4.01
CA SER A 189 -7.39 -7.81 5.16
C SER A 189 -6.95 -6.42 5.60
N HIS A 190 -5.64 -6.15 5.66
CA HIS A 190 -5.10 -4.83 6.01
C HIS A 190 -5.37 -3.82 4.90
N CYS A 191 -5.30 -4.24 3.63
CA CYS A 191 -5.74 -3.41 2.50
C CYS A 191 -7.24 -3.05 2.63
N ASN A 192 -8.10 -4.03 2.89
CA ASN A 192 -9.53 -3.77 3.06
C ASN A 192 -9.80 -2.83 4.25
N HIS A 193 -9.05 -2.99 5.35
CA HIS A 193 -9.17 -2.11 6.50
C HIS A 193 -8.76 -0.67 6.18
N LEU A 194 -7.67 -0.46 5.42
CA LEU A 194 -7.30 0.87 4.90
C LEU A 194 -8.45 1.51 4.11
N PHE A 195 -9.05 0.77 3.17
CA PHE A 195 -10.16 1.27 2.36
C PHE A 195 -11.37 1.65 3.24
N LYS A 196 -11.77 0.78 4.17
CA LYS A 196 -12.89 1.03 5.08
C LYS A 196 -12.64 2.24 5.98
N THR A 197 -11.44 2.40 6.52
CA THR A 197 -11.10 3.55 7.37
C THR A 197 -11.17 4.85 6.58
N LEU A 198 -10.58 4.91 5.39
CA LEU A 198 -10.61 6.09 4.53
C LEU A 198 -12.04 6.46 4.13
N ALA A 199 -12.86 5.49 3.71
CA ALA A 199 -14.27 5.69 3.38
C ALA A 199 -15.07 6.21 4.58
N LYS A 200 -14.89 5.61 5.77
CA LYS A 200 -15.55 6.04 7.00
C LYS A 200 -15.27 7.50 7.34
N LYS A 201 -14.04 7.98 7.13
CA LYS A 201 -13.67 9.40 7.39
C LYS A 201 -14.36 10.38 6.44
N MET A 202 -14.79 9.89 5.28
CA MET A 202 -15.59 10.60 4.29
C MET A 202 -17.11 10.35 4.45
N ASN A 203 -17.54 9.69 5.54
CA ASN A 203 -18.91 9.21 5.75
C ASN A 203 -19.43 8.40 4.54
N GLU A 204 -18.64 7.46 4.05
CA GLU A 204 -18.97 6.55 2.95
C GLU A 204 -18.87 5.10 3.41
N ALA A 205 -19.72 4.22 2.88
CA ALA A 205 -19.71 2.78 3.15
C ALA A 205 -19.27 2.01 1.91
N ILE A 206 -18.20 1.22 2.00
CA ILE A 206 -17.64 0.42 0.91
C ILE A 206 -17.21 -0.97 1.35
#